data_AF-A0A813G0K2-F1
#
_entry.id   AF-A0A813G0K2-F1
#
_cell.length_a   1.000
_cell.length_b   1.000
_cell.length_c   1.000
_cell.angle_alpha   90.00
_cell.angle_beta   90.00
_cell.angle_gamma   90.00
#
_symmetry.space_group_name_H-M   'P 1'
#
loop_
_entity.id
_entity.type
_entity.pdbx_description
1 polymer ?
#
loop_
_entity_poly.entity_id
_entity_poly.type
_entity_poly.pdbx_seq_one_letter_code
_entity_poly.pdbx_strand_id
1 'polypeptide(L)'
;FQGVLGDQEPLGLWDPLGFTKDGNVEKFKKRREVEIKHGRVSMFASIGYIVPEYFKFPGFLAPSLDLKFADVPSLKALPIVPAAGWAQIVAFCGFL
;
A
#
# COMPACT_ATOMS: atom_id res chain seq x y z
N PHE A 1 -5.35 8.21 26.15
CA PHE A 1 -5.36 6.84 25.58
C PHE A 1 -3.98 6.16 25.74
N GLN A 2 -3.29 6.29 26.88
CA GLN A 2 -2.01 5.62 27.09
C GLN A 2 -2.22 4.11 27.36
N GLY A 3 -1.29 3.28 26.89
CA GLY A 3 -1.30 1.82 27.06
C GLY A 3 -2.14 1.03 26.05
N VAL A 4 -2.55 1.66 24.94
CA VAL A 4 -3.27 0.99 23.84
C VAL A 4 -2.30 0.42 22.81
N LEU A 5 -2.73 -0.59 22.04
CA LEU A 5 -1.91 -1.21 20.98
C LEU A 5 -1.32 -0.12 20.06
N GLY A 6 0.01 -0.12 19.90
CA GLY A 6 0.76 0.88 19.13
C GLY A 6 1.53 1.90 20.00
N ASP A 7 1.22 1.97 21.30
CA ASP A 7 2.01 2.68 22.30
C ASP A 7 3.21 1.80 22.69
N GLN A 8 4.40 2.12 22.17
CA GLN A 8 5.61 1.32 22.35
C GLN A 8 6.81 2.22 22.67
N GLU A 9 7.73 1.70 23.49
CA GLU A 9 9.01 2.35 23.75
C GLU A 9 9.85 2.42 22.46
N PRO A 10 10.65 3.47 22.24
CA PRO A 10 11.06 4.52 23.19
C PRO A 10 10.14 5.75 23.24
N LEU A 11 9.13 5.84 22.37
CA LEU A 11 8.34 7.06 22.18
C LEU A 11 7.06 7.09 23.02
N GLY A 12 6.56 5.92 23.43
CA GLY A 12 5.26 5.82 24.08
C GLY A 12 4.14 6.37 23.19
N LEU A 13 3.14 7.03 23.80
CA LEU A 13 2.07 7.70 23.07
C LEU A 13 2.62 8.94 22.33
N TRP A 14 2.91 8.76 21.04
CA TRP A 14 3.40 9.82 20.17
C TRP A 14 2.25 10.58 19.49
N ASP A 15 1.92 11.77 19.99
CA ASP A 15 0.90 12.67 19.41
C ASP A 15 1.33 14.15 19.48
N PRO A 16 2.28 14.59 18.64
CA PRO A 16 2.77 15.98 18.65
C PRO A 16 1.71 16.99 18.17
N LEU A 17 0.75 16.55 17.36
CA LEU A 17 -0.31 17.38 16.78
C LEU A 17 -1.60 17.39 17.60
N GLY A 18 -1.64 16.67 18.73
CA GLY A 18 -2.76 16.67 19.67
C GLY A 18 -4.05 16.07 19.14
N PHE A 19 -3.98 15.18 18.15
CA PHE A 19 -5.17 14.57 17.53
C PHE A 19 -5.98 13.67 18.45
N THR A 20 -5.41 13.28 19.60
CA THR A 20 -6.03 12.44 20.62
C THR A 20 -6.48 13.23 21.86
N LYS A 21 -6.23 14.55 21.92
CA LYS A 21 -6.59 15.43 23.06
C LYS A 21 -8.11 15.64 23.20
N ASP A 22 -8.85 15.55 22.10
CA ASP A 22 -10.31 15.75 22.06
C ASP A 22 -11.11 14.68 22.83
N GLY A 23 -10.47 13.57 23.25
CA GLY A 23 -11.11 12.48 24.00
C GLY A 23 -12.18 11.68 23.23
N ASN A 24 -12.45 12.01 21.96
CA ASN A 24 -13.47 11.34 21.16
C ASN A 24 -13.01 9.94 20.71
N VAL A 25 -13.61 8.91 21.33
CA VAL A 25 -13.31 7.50 21.10
C VAL A 25 -13.62 7.05 19.67
N GLU A 26 -14.67 7.57 19.04
CA GLU A 26 -15.06 7.20 17.67
C GLU A 26 -14.03 7.72 16.65
N LYS A 27 -13.61 8.97 16.82
CA LYS A 27 -12.56 9.59 16.00
C LYS A 27 -11.23 8.85 16.16
N PHE A 28 -10.91 8.39 17.37
CA PHE A 28 -9.73 7.59 17.63
C PHE A 28 -9.79 6.22 16.94
N LYS A 29 -10.91 5.49 17.08
CA LYS A 29 -11.10 4.18 16.40
C LYS A 29 -10.98 4.30 14.88
N LYS A 30 -11.61 5.30 14.28
CA LYS A 30 -11.50 5.56 12.83
C LYS A 30 -10.07 5.84 12.40
N ARG A 31 -9.31 6.63 13.16
CA ARG A 31 -7.89 6.90 12.87
C ARG A 31 -7.04 5.63 12.96
N ARG A 32 -7.30 4.75 13.93
CA ARG A 32 -6.62 3.45 14.07
C ARG A 32 -6.94 2.50 12.91
N GLU A 33 -8.19 2.45 12.47
CA GLU A 33 -8.58 1.68 11.27
C GLU A 33 -7.86 2.19 10.02
N VAL A 34 -7.78 3.51 9.85
CA VAL A 34 -7.04 4.15 8.74
C VAL A 34 -5.56 3.80 8.81
N GLU A 35 -4.94 3.87 9.99
CA GLU A 35 -3.53 3.52 10.20
C GLU A 35 -3.24 2.06 9.82
N ILE A 36 -4.08 1.12 10.28
CA ILE A 36 -3.94 -0.30 9.93
C ILE A 36 -4.14 -0.54 8.44
N LYS A 37 -5.12 0.12 7.81
CA LYS A 37 -5.36 0.00 6.37
C LYS A 37 -4.13 0.48 5.56
N HIS A 38 -3.56 1.63 5.92
CA HIS A 38 -2.36 2.14 5.26
C HIS A 38 -1.16 1.24 5.52
N GLY A 39 -0.94 0.79 6.77
CA GLY A 39 0.16 -0.11 7.12
C GLY A 39 0.14 -1.40 6.29
N ARG A 40 -1.02 -2.04 6.12
CA ARG A 40 -1.17 -3.24 5.29
C ARG A 40 -0.83 -2.98 3.82
N VAL A 41 -1.36 -1.89 3.25
CA VAL A 41 -1.07 -1.49 1.87
C VAL A 41 0.42 -1.21 1.68
N SER A 42 1.06 -0.51 2.62
CA SER A 42 2.49 -0.23 2.59
C SER A 42 3.34 -1.50 2.66
N MET A 43 2.99 -2.48 3.51
CA MET A 43 3.71 -3.76 3.57
C MET A 43 3.69 -4.49 2.22
N PHE A 44 2.51 -4.59 1.59
CA PHE A 44 2.39 -5.19 0.27
C PHE A 44 3.11 -4.38 -0.81
N ALA A 45 3.07 -3.05 -0.74
CA ALA A 45 3.80 -2.18 -1.67
C ALA A 45 5.32 -2.35 -1.55
N SER A 46 5.87 -2.46 -0.33
CA SER A 46 7.30 -2.70 -0.11
C SER A 46 7.75 -4.04 -0.69
N ILE A 47 7.00 -5.12 -0.45
CA ILE A 47 7.30 -6.44 -1.03
C ILE A 47 7.16 -6.39 -2.55
N GLY A 48 6.08 -5.79 -3.04
CA GLY A 48 5.81 -5.62 -4.47
C GLY A 48 6.82 -4.73 -5.19
N TYR A 49 7.57 -3.90 -4.47
CA TYR A 49 8.68 -3.12 -5.02
C TYR A 49 9.98 -3.94 -5.07
N ILE A 50 10.29 -4.67 -4.00
CA ILE A 50 11.56 -5.40 -3.87
C ILE A 50 11.57 -6.67 -4.73
N VAL A 51 10.50 -7.46 -4.70
CA VAL A 51 10.45 -8.80 -5.35
C VAL A 51 10.65 -8.74 -6.86
N PRO A 52 10.01 -7.81 -7.61
CA PRO A 52 10.20 -7.72 -9.07
C PRO A 52 11.62 -7.36 -9.53
N GLU A 53 12.47 -6.87 -8.63
CA GLU A 53 13.89 -6.62 -8.91
C GLU A 53 14.68 -7.94 -9.01
N TYR A 54 14.29 -8.95 -8.23
CA TYR A 54 14.98 -10.25 -8.18
C TYR A 54 14.30 -11.32 -9.04
N PHE A 55 12.98 -11.26 -9.19
CA PHE A 55 12.22 -12.26 -9.94
C PHE A 55 11.10 -11.61 -10.74
N LYS A 56 11.04 -11.94 -12.04
CA LYS A 56 9.98 -11.53 -12.96
C LYS A 56 9.27 -12.76 -13.49
N PHE A 57 7.95 -12.69 -13.59
CA PHE A 57 7.18 -13.80 -14.15
C PHE A 57 7.54 -14.03 -15.62
N PRO A 58 7.69 -15.29 -16.06
CA PRO A 58 7.88 -15.57 -17.47
C PRO A 58 6.57 -15.33 -18.24
N GLY A 59 6.65 -14.64 -19.38
CA GLY A 59 5.53 -14.44 -20.29
C GLY A 59 5.23 -12.98 -20.66
N PHE A 60 4.07 -12.78 -21.27
CA PHE A 60 3.61 -11.48 -21.75
C PHE A 60 2.66 -10.82 -20.75
N LEU A 61 2.94 -9.56 -20.43
CA LEU A 61 2.04 -8.68 -19.69
C LEU A 61 0.86 -8.26 -20.58
N ALA A 62 1.11 -8.00 -21.87
CA ALA A 62 0.09 -7.67 -22.84
C ALA A 62 0.44 -8.30 -24.20
N PRO A 63 -0.20 -9.43 -24.57
CA PRO A 63 0.07 -10.11 -25.85
C PRO A 63 -0.20 -9.24 -27.08
N SER A 64 -1.14 -8.31 -26.99
CA SER A 64 -1.47 -7.36 -28.05
C SER A 64 -0.42 -6.27 -28.27
N LEU A 65 0.49 -6.07 -27.31
CA LEU A 65 1.54 -5.04 -27.35
C LEU A 65 2.95 -5.67 -27.35
N ASP A 66 3.04 -7.00 -27.48
CA ASP A 66 4.28 -7.80 -27.36
C ASP A 66 5.12 -7.47 -26.11
N LEU A 67 4.46 -6.98 -25.04
CA LEU A 67 5.12 -6.49 -23.84
C LEU A 67 5.35 -7.63 -22.85
N LYS A 68 6.60 -7.95 -22.54
CA LYS A 68 6.95 -9.00 -21.57
C LYS A 68 7.11 -8.42 -20.17
N PHE A 69 6.84 -9.24 -19.15
CA PHE A 69 7.11 -8.86 -17.76
C PHE A 69 8.59 -8.54 -17.54
N ALA A 70 9.49 -9.16 -18.30
CA ALA A 70 10.92 -8.90 -18.27
C ALA A 70 11.28 -7.44 -18.59
N ASP A 71 10.53 -6.80 -19.49
CA ASP A 71 10.81 -5.48 -20.04
C ASP A 71 10.29 -4.34 -19.15
N VAL A 72 9.60 -4.66 -18.06
CA VAL A 72 9.06 -3.70 -17.10
C VAL A 72 10.11 -3.40 -16.01
N PRO A 73 10.67 -2.19 -15.92
CA PRO A 73 11.58 -1.78 -14.85
C PRO A 73 10.80 -1.43 -13.58
N SER A 74 11.37 -1.67 -12.39
CA SER A 74 10.71 -1.51 -11.09
C SER A 74 10.08 -0.13 -10.86
N LEU A 75 10.83 0.97 -10.99
CA LEU A 75 10.30 2.34 -10.80
C LEU A 75 9.56 2.92 -12.02
N LYS A 76 9.85 2.43 -13.23
CA LYS A 76 9.23 2.90 -14.48
C LYS A 76 8.07 2.01 -14.92
N ALA A 77 7.58 1.12 -14.06
CA ALA A 77 6.47 0.23 -14.36
C ALA A 77 5.16 0.99 -14.60
N LEU A 78 4.92 2.07 -13.86
CA LEU A 78 3.67 2.85 -13.91
C LEU A 78 3.30 3.31 -15.34
N PRO A 79 4.20 3.95 -16.12
CA PRO A 79 3.88 4.38 -17.48
C PRO A 79 3.90 3.26 -18.53
N ILE A 80 4.54 2.12 -18.25
CA ILE A 80 4.70 1.02 -19.23
C ILE A 80 3.49 0.08 -19.21
N VAL A 81 2.85 -0.06 -18.05
CA VAL A 81 1.65 -0.89 -17.91
C VAL A 81 0.47 -0.21 -18.63
N PRO A 82 -0.23 -0.91 -19.54
CA PRO A 82 -1.35 -0.33 -20.29
C PRO A 82 -2.47 0.18 -19.38
N ALA A 83 -3.09 1.30 -19.76
CA ALA A 83 -4.20 1.91 -19.01
C ALA A 83 -5.39 0.96 -18.80
N ALA A 84 -5.65 0.05 -19.75
CA ALA A 84 -6.67 -0.98 -19.61
C ALA A 84 -6.36 -1.96 -18.46
N GLY A 85 -5.09 -2.31 -18.25
CA GLY A 85 -4.67 -3.15 -17.13
C GLY A 85 -4.85 -2.44 -15.78
N TRP A 86 -4.50 -1.16 -15.72
CA TRP A 86 -4.77 -0.33 -14.53
C TRP A 86 -6.27 -0.22 -14.21
N ALA A 87 -7.11 -0.02 -15.23
CA ALA A 87 -8.55 0.04 -15.05
C ALA A 87 -9.11 -1.27 -14.46
N GLN A 88 -8.62 -2.43 -14.92
CA GLN A 88 -9.00 -3.73 -14.36
C GLN A 88 -8.58 -3.88 -12.90
N ILE A 89 -7.34 -3.50 -12.57
CA ILE A 89 -6.82 -3.57 -11.20
C ILE A 89 -7.65 -2.67 -10.27
N VAL A 90 -7.92 -1.43 -10.67
CA VAL A 90 -8.72 -0.49 -9.87
C VAL A 90 -10.17 -0.96 -9.73
N ALA A 91 -10.77 -1.50 -10.80
CA ALA A 91 -12.12 -2.04 -10.72
C ALA A 91 -12.21 -3.24 -9.76
N PHE A 92 -11.23 -4.15 -9.81
CA PHE A 92 -11.18 -5.30 -8.91
C PHE A 92 -10.92 -4.88 -7.45
N CYS A 93 -9.92 -4.03 -7.21
CA CYS A 93 -9.62 -3.50 -5.88
C CYS A 93 -10.74 -2.61 -5.29
N GLY A 94 -11.53 -1.95 -6.15
CA GLY A 94 -12.68 -1.16 -5.72
C GLY A 94 -13.94 -1.99 -5.44
N PHE A 95 -14.01 -3.20 -5.98
CA PHE A 95 -15.07 -4.17 -5.67
C PHE A 95 -14.83 -4.90 -4.35
N LEU A 96 -13.56 -5.17 -4.01
CA LEU A 96 -13.14 -5.80 -2.75
C LEU A 96 -13.25 -4.85 -1.54
#